data_AF-A0A0G1H8A3-F1
#
_entry.id   AF-A0A0G1H8A3-F1
#
_cell.length_a   1.000
_cell.length_b   1.000
_cell.length_c   1.000
_cell.angle_alpha   90.00
_cell.angle_beta   90.00
_cell.angle_gamma   90.00
#
_symmetry.space_group_name_H-M   'P 1'
#
loop_
_entity.id
_entity.type
_entity.pdbx_description
1 polymer ?
#
loop_
_entity_poly.entity_id
_entity_poly.type
_entity_poly.pdbx_seq_one_letter_code
_entity_poly.pdbx_strand_id
1 'polypeptide(L)'
;MEQSYYPTIGVRVLLPSAGEFLKRMTHRPYKGTFDLPAQEPLLEEFGNFSPATLLTDLTTAEYELVNVVSEYWQTGKKHRYAAQFIFSHRNAQVAVLPWFARMRRGLEIELEEILQDAIWRRIRVFSNPIIEDGEEVEKMFAASIILDQRHPFYSYDGEPGIMPIIDETGNKVGGEIAVEAEHLFRFTASTLHFEDAVVGQHNP
;
A
#
# COMPACT_ATOMS: atom_id res chain seq x y z
N MET A 1 -13.71 17.78 26.20
CA MET A 1 -12.75 17.98 25.10
C MET A 1 -12.62 16.63 24.43
N GLU A 2 -13.18 16.45 23.23
CA GLU A 2 -12.88 15.26 22.44
C GLU A 2 -11.41 15.33 22.06
N GLN A 3 -10.59 14.39 22.58
CA GLN A 3 -9.27 14.17 22.02
C GLN A 3 -9.47 13.68 20.59
N SER A 4 -9.08 14.48 19.60
CA SER A 4 -8.97 14.02 18.22
C SER A 4 -7.92 12.93 18.18
N TYR A 5 -8.37 11.69 18.10
CA TYR A 5 -7.51 10.53 17.95
C TYR A 5 -7.16 10.36 16.46
N TYR A 6 -5.88 10.22 16.16
CA TYR A 6 -5.40 9.96 14.81
C TYR A 6 -4.98 8.49 14.70
N PRO A 7 -5.64 7.68 13.86
CA PRO A 7 -5.27 6.28 13.73
C PRO A 7 -3.87 6.15 13.12
N THR A 8 -3.08 5.17 13.56
CA THR A 8 -1.86 4.77 12.86
C THR A 8 -2.24 4.10 11.54
N ILE A 9 -1.50 4.34 10.46
CA ILE A 9 -1.81 3.79 9.13
C ILE A 9 -0.71 2.84 8.69
N GLY A 10 -1.03 1.57 8.51
CA GLY A 10 -0.15 0.57 7.92
C GLY A 10 -0.47 0.35 6.45
N VAL A 11 0.46 0.69 5.55
CA VAL A 11 0.37 0.38 4.12
C VAL A 11 1.19 -0.88 3.84
N ARG A 12 0.52 -1.99 3.54
CA ARG A 12 1.14 -3.27 3.23
C ARG A 12 1.10 -3.53 1.72
N VAL A 13 2.28 -3.76 1.14
CA VAL A 13 2.46 -4.10 -0.27
C VAL A 13 2.98 -5.53 -0.41
N LEU A 14 2.37 -6.29 -1.31
CA LEU A 14 2.86 -7.62 -1.71
C LEU A 14 3.72 -7.48 -2.97
N LEU A 15 4.97 -7.92 -2.88
CA LEU A 15 5.97 -7.74 -3.93
C LEU A 15 6.39 -9.09 -4.54
N PRO A 16 6.44 -9.21 -5.88
CA PRO A 16 6.99 -10.39 -6.54
C PRO A 16 8.52 -10.49 -6.35
N SER A 17 9.19 -9.34 -6.15
CA SER A 17 10.60 -9.22 -5.78
C SER A 17 10.76 -7.98 -4.88
N ALA A 18 11.57 -8.06 -3.83
CA ALA A 18 11.91 -6.88 -3.04
C ALA A 18 12.81 -5.92 -3.85
N GLY A 19 12.66 -4.61 -3.66
CA GLY A 19 13.66 -3.63 -4.09
C GLY A 19 15.01 -3.87 -3.41
N GLU A 20 16.10 -3.32 -3.96
CA GLU A 20 17.45 -3.54 -3.42
C GLU A 20 17.60 -3.09 -1.96
N PHE A 21 16.89 -2.04 -1.51
CA PHE A 21 16.94 -1.60 -0.12
C PHE A 21 16.11 -2.50 0.80
N LEU A 22 14.90 -2.89 0.38
CA LEU A 22 14.10 -3.90 1.11
C LEU A 22 14.85 -5.24 1.25
N LYS A 23 15.56 -5.69 0.21
CA LYS A 23 16.44 -6.88 0.30
C LYS A 23 17.49 -6.72 1.39
N ARG A 24 18.15 -5.55 1.50
CA ARG A 24 19.15 -5.28 2.55
C ARG A 24 18.55 -5.24 3.96
N MET A 25 17.27 -4.86 4.10
CA MET A 25 16.55 -4.87 5.37
C MET A 25 16.14 -6.28 5.84
N THR A 26 15.99 -7.26 4.92
CA THR A 26 15.54 -8.62 5.27
C THR A 26 16.52 -9.48 6.09
N HIS A 27 17.67 -8.94 6.51
CA HIS A 27 18.70 -9.72 7.21
C HIS A 27 18.44 -10.04 8.69
N ARG A 28 17.35 -9.52 9.29
CA ARG A 28 16.80 -10.06 10.54
C ARG A 28 15.27 -9.96 10.51
N PRO A 29 14.55 -11.04 10.19
CA PRO A 29 13.10 -11.03 10.30
C PRO A 29 12.72 -10.76 11.75
N TYR A 30 11.95 -9.70 11.98
CA TYR A 30 11.15 -9.65 13.19
C TYR A 30 10.16 -10.81 13.11
N LYS A 31 10.33 -11.82 13.98
CA LYS A 31 9.42 -12.96 14.13
C LYS A 31 8.27 -12.58 15.07
N GLY A 32 7.50 -11.56 14.71
CA GLY A 32 6.22 -11.28 15.35
C GLY A 32 5.11 -11.74 14.44
N THR A 33 4.26 -12.63 14.91
CA THR A 33 2.95 -12.87 14.32
C THR A 33 2.04 -11.73 14.75
N PHE A 34 1.54 -10.95 13.80
CA PHE A 34 0.42 -10.06 14.05
C PHE A 34 -0.86 -10.86 13.81
N ASP A 35 -1.55 -11.22 14.88
CA ASP A 35 -2.92 -11.71 14.78
C ASP A 35 -3.78 -10.52 14.34
N LEU A 36 -4.20 -10.53 13.09
CA LEU A 36 -5.15 -9.56 12.56
C LEU A 36 -6.53 -9.93 13.12
N PRO A 37 -7.16 -9.08 13.96
CA PRO A 37 -8.58 -9.25 14.23
C PRO A 37 -9.32 -9.13 12.89
N ALA A 38 -9.97 -10.22 12.49
CA ALA A 38 -10.72 -10.30 11.25
C ALA A 38 -11.99 -9.43 11.34
N GLN A 39 -11.87 -8.13 11.11
CA GLN A 39 -13.01 -7.35 10.64
C GLN A 39 -13.14 -7.57 9.13
N GLU A 40 -14.38 -7.69 8.65
CA GLU A 40 -14.61 -7.90 7.22
C GLU A 40 -13.97 -6.75 6.42
N PRO A 41 -13.12 -7.05 5.43
CA PRO A 41 -12.52 -6.01 4.61
C PRO A 41 -13.60 -5.20 3.92
N LEU A 42 -13.39 -3.88 3.79
CA LEU A 42 -14.06 -3.13 2.73
C LEU A 42 -13.49 -3.68 1.40
N LEU A 43 -14.16 -4.70 0.85
CA LEU A 43 -13.88 -5.25 -0.47
C LEU A 43 -14.77 -4.51 -1.44
N GLU A 44 -14.19 -3.52 -2.10
CA GLU A 44 -14.76 -3.02 -3.32
C GLU A 44 -13.84 -3.51 -4.45
N GLU A 45 -14.36 -4.39 -5.30
CA GLU A 45 -13.79 -4.65 -6.62
C GLU A 45 -14.00 -3.37 -7.44
N PHE A 46 -13.20 -2.34 -7.13
CA PHE A 46 -13.01 -1.24 -8.04
C PHE A 46 -12.08 -1.74 -9.14
N GLY A 47 -12.30 -1.26 -10.35
CA GLY A 47 -11.48 -1.62 -11.49
C GLY A 47 -10.00 -1.28 -11.29
N ASN A 48 -9.27 -1.27 -12.39
CA ASN A 48 -7.84 -0.95 -12.35
C ASN A 48 -7.61 0.43 -11.68
N PHE A 49 -6.82 0.50 -10.60
CA PHE A 49 -6.60 1.77 -9.88
C PHE A 49 -5.12 2.09 -9.67
N SER A 50 -4.84 3.39 -9.51
CA SER A 50 -3.51 3.91 -9.20
C SER A 50 -3.47 4.53 -7.79
N PRO A 51 -2.67 3.99 -6.86
CA PRO A 51 -2.38 4.59 -5.55
C PRO A 51 -1.14 5.50 -5.57
N ALA A 52 -0.70 5.96 -6.75
CA ALA A 52 0.51 6.75 -6.91
C ALA A 52 0.59 8.00 -6.02
N THR A 53 -0.55 8.60 -5.65
CA THR A 53 -0.60 9.80 -4.80
C THR A 53 -0.66 9.50 -3.31
N LEU A 54 -0.79 8.24 -2.89
CA LEU A 54 -1.04 7.86 -1.51
C LEU A 54 0.01 8.43 -0.54
N LEU A 55 1.29 8.39 -0.91
CA LEU A 55 2.35 8.93 -0.05
C LEU A 55 2.24 10.47 0.10
N THR A 56 1.95 11.17 -0.99
CA THR A 56 1.71 12.63 -0.97
C THR A 56 0.48 12.98 -0.13
N ASP A 57 -0.57 12.19 -0.27
CA ASP A 57 -1.84 12.37 0.44
C ASP A 57 -1.65 12.17 1.96
N LEU A 58 -0.93 11.11 2.37
CA LEU A 58 -0.55 10.88 3.77
C LEU A 58 0.29 12.05 4.31
N THR A 59 1.31 12.49 3.56
CA THR A 59 2.17 13.61 3.97
C THR A 59 1.36 14.90 4.13
N THR A 60 0.43 15.17 3.21
CA THR A 60 -0.46 16.35 3.26
C THR A 60 -1.40 16.30 4.47
N ALA A 61 -1.83 15.10 4.85
CA ALA A 61 -2.60 14.84 6.06
C ALA A 61 -1.74 14.75 7.34
N GLU A 62 -0.48 15.23 7.28
CA GLU A 62 0.45 15.31 8.41
C GLU A 62 0.85 13.94 9.02
N TYR A 63 0.77 12.88 8.21
CA TYR A 63 1.30 11.56 8.55
C TYR A 63 2.76 11.43 8.13
N GLU A 64 3.56 10.82 9.01
CA GLU A 64 4.97 10.56 8.78
C GLU A 64 5.27 9.07 8.88
N LEU A 65 6.20 8.58 8.04
CA LEU A 65 6.69 7.22 8.11
C LEU A 65 7.51 7.03 9.40
N VAL A 66 7.04 6.17 10.30
CA VAL A 66 7.66 5.92 11.60
C VAL A 66 8.34 4.56 11.70
N ASN A 67 7.92 3.58 10.90
CA ASN A 67 8.52 2.25 10.88
C ASN A 67 8.26 1.51 9.56
N VAL A 68 9.05 0.49 9.27
CA VAL A 68 8.83 -0.45 8.16
C VAL A 68 9.16 -1.87 8.63
N VAL A 69 8.26 -2.80 8.36
CA VAL A 69 8.46 -4.24 8.60
C VAL A 69 8.48 -4.95 7.25
N SER A 70 9.45 -5.83 7.02
CA SER A 70 9.49 -6.66 5.81
C SER A 70 9.48 -8.13 6.13
N GLU A 71 8.80 -8.90 5.28
CA GLU A 71 8.64 -10.34 5.38
C GLU A 71 9.09 -10.99 4.07
N TYR A 72 9.71 -12.16 4.21
CA TYR A 72 10.17 -12.97 3.10
C TYR A 72 9.71 -14.41 3.30
N TRP A 73 9.14 -15.00 2.25
CA TRP A 73 8.78 -16.41 2.23
C TRP A 73 9.31 -17.09 0.98
N GLN A 74 9.71 -18.35 1.15
CA GLN A 74 10.10 -19.22 0.07
C GLN A 74 9.22 -20.47 0.05
N THR A 75 8.60 -20.74 -1.09
CA THR A 75 7.83 -21.97 -1.33
C THR A 75 8.37 -22.64 -2.58
N GLY A 76 9.22 -23.66 -2.41
CA GLY A 76 9.97 -24.27 -3.50
C GLY A 76 10.92 -23.25 -4.15
N LYS A 77 10.73 -23.00 -5.46
CA LYS A 77 11.46 -21.99 -6.24
C LYS A 77 10.79 -20.60 -6.23
N LYS A 78 9.61 -20.48 -5.62
CA LYS A 78 8.88 -19.21 -5.57
C LYS A 78 9.35 -18.42 -4.35
N HIS A 79 9.76 -17.19 -4.60
CA HIS A 79 10.10 -16.20 -3.59
C HIS A 79 8.94 -15.21 -3.48
N ARG A 80 8.58 -14.81 -2.27
CA ARG A 80 7.56 -13.79 -2.01
C ARG A 80 8.10 -12.81 -0.99
N TYR A 81 7.82 -11.54 -1.21
CA TYR A 81 8.18 -10.46 -0.31
C TYR A 81 6.94 -9.66 0.06
N ALA A 82 6.88 -9.19 1.30
CA ALA A 82 5.94 -8.16 1.70
C ALA A 82 6.67 -7.09 2.47
N ALA A 83 6.19 -5.86 2.37
CA ALA A 83 6.62 -4.75 3.22
C ALA A 83 5.39 -4.04 3.77
N GLN A 84 5.43 -3.71 5.06
CA GLN A 84 4.43 -2.91 5.74
C GLN A 84 5.08 -1.61 6.20
N PHE A 85 4.65 -0.50 5.61
CA PHE A 85 5.07 0.86 5.92
C PHE A 85 4.09 1.44 6.93
N ILE A 86 4.60 1.86 8.09
CA ILE A 86 3.78 2.30 9.21
C ILE A 86 3.91 3.81 9.35
N PHE A 87 2.79 4.49 9.20
CA PHE A 87 2.66 5.93 9.29
C PHE A 87 1.92 6.32 10.56
N SER A 88 2.38 7.39 11.20
CA SER A 88 1.71 7.99 12.33
C SER A 88 1.50 9.47 12.08
N HIS A 89 0.37 10.01 12.54
CA HIS A 89 0.16 11.44 12.54
C HIS A 89 1.22 12.12 13.42
N ARG A 90 1.77 13.26 12.97
CA ARG A 90 2.86 13.95 13.68
C ARG A 90 2.52 14.31 15.14
N ASN A 91 1.24 14.53 15.44
CA ASN A 91 0.76 14.87 16.79
C ASN A 91 0.73 13.67 17.76
N ALA A 92 0.87 12.44 17.26
CA ALA A 92 0.82 11.24 18.11
C ALA A 92 2.15 10.95 18.84
N GLN A 93 3.22 11.70 18.56
CA GLN A 93 4.51 11.63 19.27
C GLN A 93 5.14 10.23 19.35
N VAL A 94 5.00 9.42 18.28
CA VAL A 94 5.60 8.09 18.21
C VAL A 94 7.13 8.19 18.18
N ALA A 95 7.80 7.44 19.06
CA ALA A 95 9.25 7.38 19.11
C ALA A 95 9.84 6.71 17.86
N VAL A 96 10.75 7.39 17.18
CA VAL A 96 11.43 6.87 15.98
C VAL A 96 12.89 6.57 16.32
N LEU A 97 13.32 5.36 15.98
CA LEU A 97 14.70 4.92 16.24
C LEU A 97 15.69 5.75 15.40
N PRO A 98 16.85 6.18 15.95
CA PRO A 98 17.79 7.03 15.22
C PRO A 98 18.31 6.43 13.91
N TRP A 99 18.47 5.10 13.84
CA TRP A 99 18.87 4.45 12.59
C TRP A 99 17.77 4.53 11.53
N PHE A 100 16.51 4.44 11.94
CA PHE A 100 15.36 4.52 11.04
C PHE A 100 15.22 5.93 10.48
N ALA A 101 15.35 6.95 11.34
CA ALA A 101 15.31 8.35 10.93
C ALA A 101 16.31 8.66 9.80
N ARG A 102 17.50 8.04 9.80
CA ARG A 102 18.51 8.21 8.74
C ARG A 102 18.13 7.56 7.41
N MET A 103 17.27 6.54 7.43
CA MET A 103 16.88 5.76 6.25
C MET A 103 15.49 6.12 5.72
N ARG A 104 14.68 6.83 6.52
CA ARG A 104 13.28 7.17 6.24
C ARG A 104 13.07 7.66 4.82
N ARG A 105 13.86 8.64 4.38
CA ARG A 105 13.72 9.21 3.03
C ARG A 105 13.94 8.20 1.92
N GLY A 106 14.89 7.26 2.09
CA GLY A 106 15.12 6.20 1.11
C GLY A 106 13.95 5.21 1.05
N LEU A 107 13.34 4.90 2.19
CA LEU A 107 12.17 4.03 2.27
C LEU A 107 10.91 4.68 1.67
N GLU A 108 10.75 5.99 1.86
CA GLU A 108 9.68 6.76 1.20
C GLU A 108 9.82 6.73 -0.32
N ILE A 109 11.03 6.92 -0.84
CA ILE A 109 11.30 6.85 -2.29
C ILE A 109 10.98 5.45 -2.83
N GLU A 110 11.42 4.37 -2.15
CA GLU A 110 11.09 3.02 -2.61
C GLU A 110 9.59 2.73 -2.58
N LEU A 111 8.87 3.22 -1.55
CA LEU A 111 7.42 3.09 -1.51
C LEU A 111 6.78 3.86 -2.67
N GLU A 112 7.23 5.08 -2.93
CA GLU A 112 6.74 5.89 -4.05
C GLU A 112 6.92 5.18 -5.40
N GLU A 113 8.11 4.63 -5.66
CA GLU A 113 8.39 3.81 -6.86
C GLU A 113 7.44 2.60 -6.95
N ILE A 114 7.25 1.86 -5.84
CA ILE A 114 6.34 0.70 -5.79
C ILE A 114 4.90 1.09 -6.14
N LEU A 115 4.44 2.24 -5.66
CA LEU A 115 3.07 2.73 -5.89
C LEU A 115 2.88 3.26 -7.32
N GLN A 116 3.93 3.80 -7.94
CA GLN A 116 3.90 4.41 -9.28
C GLN A 116 4.16 3.42 -10.43
N ASP A 117 4.88 2.31 -10.19
CA ASP A 117 5.33 1.42 -11.27
C ASP A 117 4.27 0.42 -11.77
N ALA A 118 3.07 0.43 -11.20
CA ALA A 118 2.04 -0.54 -11.54
C ALA A 118 0.62 -0.02 -11.31
N ILE A 119 -0.31 -0.63 -12.03
CA ILE A 119 -1.74 -0.60 -11.73
C ILE A 119 -2.07 -1.69 -10.73
N TRP A 120 -2.96 -1.37 -9.81
CA TRP A 120 -3.42 -2.27 -8.75
C TRP A 120 -4.86 -2.67 -9.02
N ARG A 121 -5.21 -3.89 -8.63
CA ARG A 121 -6.54 -4.47 -8.88
C ARG A 121 -7.31 -4.80 -7.62
N ARG A 122 -6.62 -4.83 -6.48
CA ARG A 122 -7.27 -5.15 -5.23
C ARG A 122 -6.66 -4.35 -4.08
N ILE A 123 -7.58 -3.79 -3.30
CA ILE A 123 -7.29 -3.13 -2.04
C ILE A 123 -8.11 -3.82 -0.96
N ARG A 124 -7.56 -3.91 0.25
CA ARG A 124 -8.32 -4.28 1.44
C ARG A 124 -7.97 -3.32 2.56
N VAL A 125 -8.99 -2.76 3.19
CA VAL A 125 -8.83 -1.84 4.31
C VAL A 125 -9.42 -2.47 5.56
N PHE A 126 -8.65 -2.47 6.64
CA PHE A 126 -9.07 -2.97 7.95
C PHE A 126 -8.93 -1.86 8.98
N SER A 127 -9.92 -1.72 9.87
CA SER A 127 -9.80 -0.94 11.10
C SER A 127 -9.49 -1.90 12.24
N ASN A 128 -8.25 -1.90 12.72
CA ASN A 128 -7.81 -2.81 13.77
C ASN A 128 -7.81 -2.07 15.12
N PRO A 129 -8.41 -2.60 16.19
CA PRO A 129 -8.22 -2.05 17.52
C PRO A 129 -6.75 -2.14 17.93
N ILE A 130 -6.29 -1.15 18.70
CA ILE A 130 -4.98 -1.23 19.38
C ILE A 130 -5.15 -2.04 20.66
N ILE A 131 -4.27 -3.02 20.86
CA ILE A 131 -4.24 -3.85 22.07
C ILE A 131 -3.04 -3.43 22.92
N GLU A 132 -3.28 -3.02 24.17
CA GLU A 132 -2.24 -2.79 25.18
C GLU A 132 -2.51 -3.70 26.38
N ASP A 133 -1.50 -4.42 26.84
CA ASP A 133 -1.60 -5.37 27.97
C ASP A 133 -2.73 -6.42 27.87
N GLY A 134 -3.14 -6.74 26.63
CA GLY A 134 -4.19 -7.71 26.35
C GLY A 134 -5.61 -7.13 26.34
N GLU A 135 -5.76 -5.82 26.50
CA GLU A 135 -7.04 -5.10 26.44
C GLU A 135 -7.10 -4.15 25.23
N GLU A 136 -8.28 -4.01 24.63
CA GLU A 136 -8.52 -3.02 23.58
C GLU A 136 -8.44 -1.60 24.18
N VAL A 137 -7.59 -0.76 23.60
CA VAL A 137 -7.52 0.64 23.99
C VAL A 137 -8.68 1.38 23.35
N GLU A 138 -9.58 1.90 24.19
CA GLU A 138 -10.82 2.53 23.75
C GLU A 138 -10.54 3.68 22.77
N LYS A 139 -11.24 3.65 21.61
CA LYS A 139 -11.14 4.67 20.54
C LYS A 139 -9.77 4.76 19.87
N MET A 140 -8.89 3.79 20.08
CA MET A 140 -7.62 3.68 19.39
C MET A 140 -7.65 2.60 18.32
N PHE A 141 -7.41 3.00 17.08
CA PHE A 141 -7.43 2.10 15.93
C PHE A 141 -6.20 2.30 15.03
N ALA A 142 -5.80 1.24 14.35
CA ALA A 142 -4.85 1.24 13.26
C ALA A 142 -5.56 0.88 11.95
N ALA A 143 -5.47 1.75 10.95
CA ALA A 143 -5.93 1.44 9.60
C ALA A 143 -4.87 0.61 8.88
N SER A 144 -5.23 -0.58 8.37
CA SER A 144 -4.35 -1.39 7.54
C SER A 144 -4.85 -1.39 6.11
N ILE A 145 -4.08 -0.79 5.20
CA ILE A 145 -4.32 -0.76 3.77
C ILE A 145 -3.43 -1.83 3.14
N ILE A 146 -4.04 -2.85 2.54
CA ILE A 146 -3.34 -3.91 1.83
C ILE A 146 -3.55 -3.71 0.34
N LEU A 147 -2.46 -3.49 -0.39
CA LEU A 147 -2.44 -3.43 -1.84
C LEU A 147 -1.98 -4.80 -2.38
N ASP A 148 -2.82 -5.44 -3.18
CA ASP A 148 -2.52 -6.72 -3.83
C ASP A 148 -2.94 -6.75 -5.31
N GLN A 149 -2.38 -7.73 -6.03
CA GLN A 149 -2.57 -7.93 -7.48
C GLN A 149 -2.21 -6.69 -8.31
N ARG A 150 -0.93 -6.57 -8.66
CA ARG A 150 -0.42 -5.48 -9.49
C ARG A 150 -0.05 -5.94 -10.91
N HIS A 151 -0.29 -5.08 -11.88
CA HIS A 151 0.18 -5.20 -13.27
C HIS A 151 1.17 -4.08 -13.56
N PRO A 152 2.46 -4.38 -13.80
CA PRO A 152 3.45 -3.36 -14.13
C PRO A 152 3.09 -2.58 -15.39
N PHE A 153 3.38 -1.28 -15.41
CA PHE A 153 3.23 -0.45 -16.61
C PHE A 153 4.21 -0.82 -17.73
N TYR A 154 5.34 -1.44 -17.38
CA TYR A 154 6.38 -1.87 -18.30
C TYR A 154 6.86 -3.28 -17.96
N SER A 155 7.20 -4.05 -18.99
CA SER A 155 7.89 -5.33 -18.87
C SER A 155 9.36 -5.13 -18.46
N TYR A 156 10.06 -6.22 -18.14
CA TYR A 156 11.49 -6.17 -17.81
C TYR A 156 12.35 -5.62 -18.96
N ASP A 157 11.91 -5.81 -20.21
CA ASP A 157 12.61 -5.36 -21.41
C ASP A 157 12.26 -3.91 -21.79
N GLY A 158 11.44 -3.23 -20.99
CA GLY A 158 11.03 -1.84 -21.19
C GLY A 158 9.81 -1.65 -22.10
N GLU A 159 9.28 -2.73 -22.68
CA GLU A 159 8.05 -2.67 -23.47
C GLU A 159 6.82 -2.39 -22.59
N PRO A 160 5.82 -1.63 -23.06
CA PRO A 160 4.59 -1.37 -22.30
C PRO A 160 3.91 -2.65 -21.84
N GLY A 161 3.43 -2.64 -20.59
CA GLY A 161 2.56 -3.66 -20.05
C GLY A 161 1.23 -3.67 -20.80
N ILE A 162 0.75 -4.86 -21.13
CA ILE A 162 -0.50 -5.06 -21.85
C ILE A 162 -1.48 -5.88 -21.00
N MET A 163 -2.76 -5.54 -21.08
CA MET A 163 -3.84 -6.28 -20.43
C MET A 163 -4.90 -6.74 -21.44
N PRO A 164 -5.51 -7.92 -21.23
CA PRO A 164 -6.57 -8.39 -22.11
C PRO A 164 -7.79 -7.48 -21.99
N ILE A 165 -8.49 -7.26 -23.10
CA ILE A 165 -9.78 -6.56 -23.07
C ILE A 165 -10.82 -7.51 -22.46
N ILE A 166 -11.45 -7.05 -21.38
CA ILE A 166 -12.47 -7.79 -20.63
C ILE A 166 -13.81 -7.07 -20.82
N ASP A 167 -14.87 -7.82 -21.11
CA ASP A 167 -16.23 -7.28 -21.21
C ASP A 167 -16.87 -7.06 -19.83
N GLU A 168 -18.06 -6.46 -19.83
CA GLU A 168 -18.88 -6.20 -18.63
C GLU A 168 -19.25 -7.45 -17.82
N THR A 169 -19.07 -8.65 -18.39
CA THR A 169 -19.33 -9.93 -17.74
C THR A 169 -18.05 -10.62 -17.23
N GLY A 170 -16.89 -9.97 -17.38
CA GLY A 170 -15.60 -10.52 -16.96
C GLY A 170 -14.94 -11.44 -17.99
N ASN A 171 -15.48 -11.56 -19.20
CA ASN A 171 -14.95 -12.43 -20.24
C ASN A 171 -13.97 -11.71 -21.17
N LYS A 172 -12.94 -12.43 -21.63
CA LYS A 172 -12.00 -11.90 -22.63
C LYS A 172 -12.69 -11.79 -23.99
N VAL A 173 -12.77 -10.59 -24.54
CA VAL A 173 -13.40 -10.31 -25.84
C VAL A 173 -12.42 -10.20 -27.01
N GLY A 174 -11.14 -10.50 -26.77
CA GLY A 174 -10.06 -10.47 -27.76
C GLY A 174 -9.36 -9.12 -27.82
N GLY A 175 -8.09 -9.13 -28.24
CA GLY A 175 -7.23 -7.95 -28.21
C GLY A 175 -6.59 -7.68 -26.85
N GLU A 176 -5.60 -6.79 -26.84
CA GLU A 176 -4.85 -6.35 -25.68
C GLU A 176 -4.70 -4.82 -25.75
N ILE A 177 -4.78 -4.15 -24.61
CA ILE A 177 -4.60 -2.70 -24.48
C ILE A 177 -3.43 -2.41 -23.55
N ALA A 178 -2.87 -1.21 -23.64
CA ALA A 178 -1.91 -0.74 -22.66
C ALA A 178 -2.52 -0.74 -21.26
N VAL A 179 -1.69 -1.00 -20.24
CA VAL A 179 -2.12 -0.95 -18.84
C VAL A 179 -2.42 0.50 -18.45
N GLU A 180 -3.67 0.79 -18.10
CA GLU A 180 -4.15 2.11 -17.68
C GLU A 180 -4.94 2.04 -16.37
N ALA A 181 -4.98 3.16 -15.64
CA ALA A 181 -5.82 3.32 -14.45
C ALA A 181 -7.22 3.75 -14.88
N GLU A 182 -8.24 3.09 -14.35
CA GLU A 182 -9.64 3.53 -14.42
C GLU A 182 -9.97 4.48 -13.25
N HIS A 183 -9.29 4.30 -12.11
CA HIS A 183 -9.49 5.11 -10.91
C HIS A 183 -8.18 5.56 -10.26
N LEU A 184 -8.24 6.71 -9.57
CA LEU A 184 -7.20 7.20 -8.67
C LEU A 184 -7.60 6.92 -7.23
N PHE A 185 -6.70 6.34 -6.44
CA PHE A 185 -6.90 6.10 -5.01
C PHE A 185 -6.36 7.29 -4.21
N ARG A 186 -7.21 7.85 -3.34
CA ARG A 186 -6.94 9.09 -2.60
C ARG A 186 -7.12 8.88 -1.11
N PHE A 187 -6.28 9.56 -0.33
CA PHE A 187 -6.43 9.68 1.12
C PHE A 187 -6.62 11.15 1.51
N THR A 188 -7.73 11.50 2.15
CA THR A 188 -7.98 12.87 2.60
C THR A 188 -8.58 12.88 4.00
N ALA A 189 -8.02 13.69 4.91
CA ALA A 189 -8.55 13.88 6.26
C ALA A 189 -8.97 12.55 6.96
N SER A 190 -8.11 11.54 6.91
CA SER A 190 -8.36 10.20 7.47
C SER A 190 -9.46 9.38 6.78
N THR A 191 -9.85 9.76 5.57
CA THR A 191 -10.83 9.07 4.73
C THR A 191 -10.18 8.55 3.45
N LEU A 192 -10.61 7.39 2.98
CA LEU A 192 -10.20 6.77 1.73
C LEU A 192 -11.30 6.89 0.70
N HIS A 193 -10.94 7.25 -0.53
CA HIS A 193 -11.90 7.32 -1.62
C HIS A 193 -11.25 7.09 -2.99
N PHE A 194 -12.09 6.77 -3.97
CA PHE A 194 -11.72 6.60 -5.38
C PHE A 194 -12.27 7.77 -6.20
N GLU A 195 -11.47 8.25 -7.12
CA GLU A 195 -11.85 9.25 -8.13
C GLU A 195 -11.68 8.61 -9.51
N ASP A 196 -12.54 8.95 -10.47
CA ASP A 196 -12.34 8.49 -11.85
C ASP A 196 -11.01 9.04 -12.38
N ALA A 197 -10.20 8.16 -12.97
CA ALA A 197 -9.05 8.61 -13.72
C ALA A 197 -9.58 9.38 -14.93
N VAL A 198 -9.16 10.63 -15.11
CA VAL A 198 -9.57 11.43 -16.27
C VAL A 198 -8.99 10.77 -17.53
N VAL A 199 -9.82 10.00 -18.23
CA VAL A 199 -9.46 9.44 -19.53
C VAL A 199 -9.47 10.57 -20.56
N GLY A 200 -8.27 10.89 -21.07
CA GLY A 200 -8.10 11.74 -22.25
C GLY A 200 -7.42 13.08 -21.99
N GLN A 201 -6.10 13.09 -22.15
CA GLN A 201 -5.40 13.97 -23.09
C GLN A 201 -4.00 13.40 -23.33
N HIS A 202 -3.93 12.31 -24.11
CA HIS A 202 -2.78 12.17 -24.99
C HIS A 202 -2.87 13.33 -25.99
N ASN A 203 -2.15 14.41 -25.72
CA ASN A 203 -1.89 15.41 -26.75
C ASN A 203 -1.05 14.74 -27.85
N PRO A 204 -1.45 14.84 -29.12
CA PRO A 204 -0.67 14.32 -30.24
C PRO A 204 0.71 14.99 -30.35
#